data_AF-A0A528F090-F1
#
_entry.id   AF-A0A528F090-F1
#
_cell.length_a   1.000
_cell.length_b   1.000
_cell.length_c   1.000
_cell.angle_alpha   90.00
_cell.angle_beta   90.00
_cell.angle_gamma   90.00
#
_symmetry.space_group_name_H-M   'P 1'
#
loop_
_entity.id
_entity.type
_entity.pdbx_description
1 polymer ?
#
loop_
_entity_poly.entity_id
_entity_poly.type
_entity_poly.pdbx_seq_one_letter_code
_entity_poly.pdbx_strand_id
1 'polypeptide(L)'
;MAETVGTFDLSLKVASDYDWMLRAVELHGFGSATTNHVLVDMMVGGASTRSLGSYIGHNFEALRSRRQWLRSGPIDYALVAKPMRKLGQFFGINSAGTAKQRRHGVR
;
A
#
# COMPACT_ATOMS: atom_id res chain seq x y z
N MET A 1 15.87 15.09 0.09
CA MET A 1 14.69 14.29 0.51
C MET A 1 14.97 13.56 1.82
N ALA A 2 15.94 12.64 1.88
CA ALA A 2 16.23 11.88 3.12
C ALA A 2 16.55 12.75 4.34
N GLU A 3 17.40 13.76 4.18
CA GLU A 3 17.73 14.71 5.26
C GLU A 3 16.52 15.52 5.73
N THR A 4 15.59 15.83 4.83
CA THR A 4 14.37 16.60 5.14
C THR A 4 13.34 15.76 5.88
N VAL A 5 13.14 14.51 5.45
CA VAL A 5 12.17 13.60 6.05
C VAL A 5 12.69 13.05 7.38
N GLY A 6 14.00 12.82 7.49
CA GLY A 6 14.64 12.22 8.66
C GLY A 6 14.74 10.70 8.57
N THR A 7 15.14 10.07 9.68
CA THR A 7 15.38 8.63 9.76
C THR A 7 14.08 7.82 9.83
N PHE A 8 14.21 6.50 9.64
CA PHE A 8 13.14 5.54 9.89
C PHE A 8 12.86 5.39 11.38
N ASP A 9 11.58 5.19 11.73
CA ASP A 9 11.21 4.79 13.08
C ASP A 9 11.44 3.28 13.25
N LEU A 10 12.47 2.94 14.04
CA LEU A 10 12.86 1.56 14.31
C LEU A 10 11.94 0.87 15.32
N SER A 11 11.00 1.59 15.95
CA SER A 11 9.97 0.99 16.79
C SER A 11 8.86 0.30 16.00
N LEU A 12 8.71 0.67 14.72
CA LEU A 12 7.79 0.03 13.77
C LEU A 12 8.47 -1.21 13.18
N LYS A 13 7.96 -2.39 13.54
CA LYS A 13 8.59 -3.65 13.13
C LYS A 13 8.36 -4.00 11.67
N VAL A 14 7.25 -3.50 11.10
CA VAL A 14 6.84 -3.86 9.74
C VAL A 14 6.46 -2.64 8.91
N ALA A 15 6.03 -1.53 9.51
CA ALA A 15 5.52 -0.36 8.80
C ALA A 15 6.47 0.87 8.78
N SER A 16 7.77 0.67 8.99
CA SER A 16 8.75 1.78 9.07
C SER A 16 8.93 2.49 7.72
N ASP A 17 8.92 1.73 6.62
CA ASP A 17 8.94 2.24 5.25
C ASP A 17 7.69 3.05 4.92
N TYR A 18 6.52 2.57 5.34
CA TYR A 18 5.25 3.27 5.21
C TYR A 18 5.24 4.60 5.96
N ASP A 19 5.66 4.62 7.22
CA ASP A 19 5.75 5.85 8.03
C ASP A 19 6.63 6.91 7.36
N TRP A 20 7.78 6.47 6.85
CA TRP A 20 8.71 7.37 6.18
C TRP A 20 8.12 7.93 4.88
N MET A 21 7.48 7.08 4.06
CA MET A 21 6.80 7.53 2.85
C MET A 21 5.65 8.49 3.16
N LEU A 22 4.89 8.23 4.23
CA LEU A 22 3.81 9.10 4.69
C LEU A 22 4.34 10.49 5.00
N ARG A 23 5.42 10.58 5.79
CA ARG A 23 6.07 11.87 6.09
C ARG A 23 6.59 12.55 4.83
N ALA A 24 7.23 11.80 3.94
CA ALA A 24 7.76 12.36 2.71
C ALA A 24 6.67 13.02 1.84
N VAL A 25 5.57 12.32 1.58
CA VAL A 25 4.52 12.80 0.68
C VAL A 25 3.61 13.81 1.37
N GLU A 26 3.12 13.50 2.57
CA GLU A 26 2.06 14.28 3.22
C GLU A 26 2.59 15.45 4.07
N LEU A 27 3.77 15.29 4.71
CA LEU A 27 4.33 16.34 5.57
C LEU A 27 5.30 17.25 4.81
N HIS A 28 6.07 16.70 3.87
CA HIS A 28 7.08 17.46 3.11
C HIS A 28 6.68 17.74 1.65
N GLY A 29 5.53 17.23 1.20
CA GLY A 29 4.98 17.55 -0.12
C GLY A 29 5.80 17.00 -1.29
N PHE A 30 6.61 15.95 -1.09
CA PHE A 30 7.34 15.33 -2.18
C PHE A 30 6.36 14.66 -3.15
N GLY A 31 6.50 14.98 -4.45
CA GLY A 31 5.68 14.39 -5.50
C GLY A 31 5.94 12.89 -5.65
N SER A 32 4.88 12.14 -5.95
CA SER A 32 4.96 10.71 -6.30
C SER A 32 4.25 10.45 -7.62
N ALA A 33 4.79 9.51 -8.40
CA ALA A 33 4.19 9.04 -9.64
C ALA A 33 4.16 7.51 -9.63
N THR A 34 3.12 6.92 -10.21
CA THR A 34 2.99 5.47 -10.36
C THR A 34 3.36 5.07 -11.78
N THR A 35 4.01 3.92 -11.93
CA THR A 35 4.33 3.34 -13.23
C THR A 35 3.56 2.03 -13.44
N ASN A 36 3.18 1.74 -14.68
CA ASN A 36 2.44 0.53 -15.05
C ASN A 36 3.38 -0.67 -15.36
N HIS A 37 4.66 -0.53 -15.07
CA HIS A 37 5.66 -1.58 -15.26
C HIS A 37 6.01 -2.25 -13.92
N VAL A 38 6.31 -3.56 -13.97
CA VAL A 38 6.84 -4.28 -12.82
C VAL A 38 8.30 -3.84 -12.62
N LEU A 39 8.57 -3.17 -11.50
CA LEU A 39 9.93 -2.76 -11.12
C LEU A 39 10.59 -3.78 -10.18
N VAL A 40 9.78 -4.39 -9.30
CA VAL A 40 10.26 -5.29 -8.25
C VAL A 40 9.27 -6.44 -8.11
N ASP A 41 9.79 -7.66 -8.06
CA ASP A 41 9.04 -8.86 -7.67
C ASP A 41 9.34 -9.19 -6.21
N MET A 42 8.33 -9.06 -5.34
CA MET A 42 8.49 -9.26 -3.90
C MET A 42 8.19 -10.72 -3.52
N MET A 43 9.09 -11.33 -2.75
CA MET A 43 8.91 -12.68 -2.25
C MET A 43 7.68 -12.80 -1.34
N VAL A 44 6.86 -13.82 -1.60
CA VAL A 44 5.70 -14.17 -0.76
C VAL A 44 6.19 -14.95 0.47
N GLY A 45 5.67 -14.61 1.65
CA GLY A 45 6.04 -15.25 2.93
C GLY A 45 6.91 -14.38 3.85
N GLY A 46 7.18 -13.13 3.48
CA GLY A 46 7.86 -12.15 4.35
C GLY A 46 7.07 -11.79 5.62
N ALA A 47 7.69 -11.02 6.51
CA ALA A 47 7.14 -10.68 7.83
C ALA A 47 5.71 -10.10 7.80
N SER A 48 5.36 -9.34 6.76
CA SER A 48 4.05 -8.73 6.51
C SER A 48 3.01 -9.66 5.88
N THR A 49 3.40 -10.84 5.37
CA THR A 49 2.52 -11.79 4.66
C THR A 49 2.45 -13.17 5.31
N ARG A 50 3.24 -13.41 6.37
CA ARG A 50 3.35 -14.71 7.05
C ARG A 50 2.05 -15.18 7.73
N SER A 51 1.18 -14.27 8.16
CA SER A 51 -0.10 -14.62 8.78
C SER A 51 -1.12 -13.48 8.69
N LEU A 52 -2.42 -13.82 8.82
CA LEU A 52 -3.50 -12.83 8.96
C LEU A 52 -3.29 -11.90 10.17
N GLY A 53 -2.69 -12.40 11.26
CA GLY A 53 -2.33 -11.58 12.42
C GLY A 53 -1.23 -10.57 12.12
N SER A 54 -0.22 -10.95 11.34
CA SER A 54 0.83 -10.04 10.86
C SER A 54 0.25 -8.92 9.98
N TYR A 55 -0.74 -9.25 9.15
CA TYR A 55 -1.44 -8.27 8.33
C TYR A 55 -2.24 -7.26 9.18
N ILE A 56 -2.95 -7.73 10.21
CA ILE A 56 -3.69 -6.85 11.13
C ILE A 56 -2.73 -5.95 11.93
N GLY A 57 -1.66 -6.52 12.48
CA GLY A 57 -0.64 -5.76 13.22
C GLY A 57 0.01 -4.65 12.38
N HIS A 58 0.36 -4.96 11.12
CA HIS A 58 0.87 -3.97 10.17
C HIS A 58 -0.11 -2.82 9.93
N ASN A 59 -1.41 -3.11 9.79
CA ASN A 59 -2.41 -2.05 9.62
C ASN A 59 -2.52 -1.17 10.87
N PHE A 60 -2.40 -1.73 12.07
CA PHE A 60 -2.38 -0.93 13.31
C PHE A 60 -1.16 -0.02 13.42
N GLU A 61 0.04 -0.50 13.05
CA GLU A 61 1.25 0.32 13.01
C GLU A 61 1.11 1.49 12.02
N ALA A 62 0.60 1.20 10.81
CA ALA A 62 0.32 2.23 9.81
C ALA A 62 -0.70 3.28 10.30
N LEU A 63 -1.75 2.85 11.02
CA LEU A 63 -2.71 3.77 11.63
C LEU A 63 -2.10 4.63 12.73
N ARG A 64 -1.20 4.06 13.53
CA ARG A 64 -0.49 4.80 14.57
C ARG A 64 0.34 5.92 13.94
N SER A 65 1.07 5.63 12.86
CA SER A 65 1.83 6.63 12.10
C SER A 65 0.91 7.74 11.55
N ARG A 66 -0.21 7.40 10.92
CA ARG A 66 -1.19 8.39 10.42
C ARG A 66 -1.77 9.27 11.54
N ARG A 67 -2.08 8.67 12.69
CA ARG A 67 -2.59 9.40 13.85
C ARG A 67 -1.54 10.34 14.43
N GLN A 68 -0.29 9.90 14.46
CA GLN A 68 0.84 10.68 14.96
C GLN A 68 1.14 11.90 14.08
N TRP A 69 1.18 11.72 12.76
CA TRP A 69 1.66 12.76 11.85
C TRP A 69 0.55 13.61 11.22
N LEU A 70 -0.60 13.01 10.92
CA LEU A 70 -1.70 13.66 10.19
C LEU A 70 -2.88 14.05 11.09
N ARG A 71 -2.78 13.79 12.40
CA ARG A 71 -3.87 13.99 13.37
C ARG A 71 -5.19 13.34 12.92
N SER A 72 -5.11 12.23 12.18
CA SER A 72 -6.28 11.52 11.68
C SER A 72 -7.15 11.05 12.86
N GLY A 73 -8.47 11.09 12.69
CA GLY A 73 -9.42 10.57 13.68
C GLY A 73 -9.17 9.09 14.02
N PRO A 74 -9.71 8.59 15.15
CA PRO A 74 -9.50 7.21 15.61
C PRO A 74 -10.04 6.15 14.64
N ILE A 75 -10.95 6.54 13.72
CA ILE A 75 -11.51 5.70 12.67
C ILE A 75 -11.30 6.44 11.35
N ASP A 76 -10.31 6.00 10.59
CA ASP A 76 -10.05 6.51 9.25
C ASP A 76 -10.99 5.77 8.28
N TYR A 77 -11.81 6.51 7.50
CA TYR A 77 -12.73 5.95 6.50
C TYR A 77 -12.00 5.01 5.52
N ALA A 78 -10.70 5.24 5.31
CA ALA A 78 -9.81 4.39 4.53
C ALA A 78 -9.68 2.94 5.06
N LEU A 79 -9.85 2.69 6.36
CA LEU A 79 -9.80 1.35 6.96
C LEU A 79 -10.99 0.48 6.57
N VAL A 80 -12.16 1.10 6.38
CA VAL A 80 -13.41 0.39 6.06
C VAL A 80 -13.59 0.30 4.55
N ALA A 81 -13.27 1.36 3.81
CA ALA A 81 -13.41 1.40 2.36
C ALA A 81 -12.51 0.39 1.63
N LYS A 82 -11.29 0.14 2.12
CA LYS A 82 -10.34 -0.81 1.52
C LYS A 82 -10.84 -2.27 1.51
N PRO A 83 -11.27 -2.86 2.65
CA PRO A 83 -11.85 -4.20 2.66
C PRO A 83 -13.12 -4.29 1.83
N MET A 84 -14.02 -3.30 1.92
CA MET A 84 -15.28 -3.31 1.14
C MET A 84 -15.04 -3.29 -0.37
N ARG A 85 -14.08 -2.47 -0.84
CA ARG A 85 -13.69 -2.47 -2.27
C ARG A 85 -13.10 -3.81 -2.71
N LYS A 86 -12.31 -4.44 -1.84
CA LYS A 86 -11.70 -5.76 -2.12
C LYS A 86 -12.75 -6.88 -2.12
N LEU A 87 -13.76 -6.82 -1.26
CA LEU A 87 -14.90 -7.75 -1.27
C LEU A 87 -15.74 -7.60 -2.55
N GLY A 88 -15.94 -6.36 -3.04
CA GLY A 88 -16.58 -6.14 -4.35
C GLY A 88 -15.85 -6.82 -5.53
N GLN A 89 -14.52 -6.96 -5.45
CA GLN A 89 -13.74 -7.69 -6.46
C GLN A 89 -14.04 -9.21 -6.45
N PHE A 90 -14.41 -9.78 -5.30
CA PHE A 90 -14.81 -11.18 -5.17
C PHE A 90 -16.25 -11.44 -5.60
N PHE A 91 -17.14 -10.45 -5.49
CA PHE A 91 -18.58 -10.62 -5.76
C PHE A 91 -19.08 -10.08 -7.10
N GLY A 92 -18.31 -9.30 -7.87
CA GLY A 92 -18.91 -8.72 -9.08
C GLY A 92 -18.06 -7.85 -10.00
N ILE A 93 -16.85 -8.25 -10.39
CA ILE A 93 -16.28 -7.83 -11.70
C ILE A 93 -15.67 -9.05 -12.42
N ASN A 94 -16.52 -10.05 -12.66
CA ASN A 94 -16.44 -10.83 -13.89
C ASN A 94 -17.32 -10.12 -14.93
N SER A 95 -16.78 -9.06 -15.53
CA SER A 95 -17.14 -8.68 -16.89
C SER A 95 -15.87 -8.84 -17.69
N ALA A 96 -15.73 -10.06 -18.20
CA ALA A 96 -14.75 -10.45 -19.16
C ALA A 96 -14.79 -9.47 -20.34
N GLY A 97 -13.80 -8.58 -20.41
CA GLY A 97 -13.32 -8.03 -21.67
C GLY A 97 -12.58 -9.11 -22.46
N THR A 98 -13.28 -10.17 -22.85
CA THR A 98 -12.81 -11.09 -23.88
C THR A 98 -12.93 -10.38 -25.21
N ALA A 99 -11.88 -9.69 -25.65
CA ALA A 99 -11.74 -9.30 -27.05
C ALA A 99 -10.27 -9.10 -27.46
N LYS A 100 -9.74 -10.15 -28.09
CA LYS A 100 -8.89 -10.07 -29.27
C LYS A 100 -7.40 -9.78 -29.06
N GLN A 101 -6.71 -10.77 -28.49
CA GLN A 101 -5.33 -11.08 -28.86
C GLN A 101 -5.32 -11.54 -30.34
N ARG A 102 -5.24 -10.60 -31.29
CA ARG A 102 -4.90 -10.92 -32.68
C ARG A 102 -3.40 -10.88 -32.84
N ARG A 103 -2.86 -12.08 -33.04
CA ARG A 103 -1.50 -12.38 -33.48
C ARG A 103 -1.12 -11.52 -34.70
N HIS A 104 -0.08 -10.70 -34.56
CA HIS A 104 0.89 -10.47 -35.63
C HIS A 104 2.10 -11.33 -35.23
N GLY A 105 2.43 -12.43 -35.91
CA GLY A 105 2.56 -12.52 -37.36
C GLY A 105 3.93 -11.98 -37.77
N VAL A 106 4.99 -12.52 -37.18
CA VAL A 106 6.36 -12.34 -37.66
C VAL A 106 6.57 -13.37 -38.77
N ARG A 107 6.62 -12.88 -39.99
CA ARG A 107 7.40 -13.45 -41.09
C ARG A 107 8.20 -12.30 -41.68
#